data_AF-A0A932GYA4-F1
#
_entry.id   AF-A0A932GYA4-F1
#
_cell.length_a   1.000
_cell.length_b   1.000
_cell.length_c   1.000
_cell.angle_alpha   90.00
_cell.angle_beta   90.00
_cell.angle_gamma   90.00
#
_symmetry.space_group_name_H-M   'P 1'
#
loop_
_entity.id
_entity.type
_entity.pdbx_description
1 polymer ?
#
loop_
_entity_poly.entity_id
_entity_poly.type
_entity_poly.pdbx_seq_one_letter_code
_entity_poly.pdbx_strand_id
1 'polypeptide(L)'
;MKIVTTWLALLALTLFIGSAAAVPPGQTVEFKGGGAGKVVFDGKFHADKKLNCPDCHTKVFQMKKGTAKITMKEMNAGQYCGTCHNGKKAFKSSDAANCARCHKK
;
A
#
# COMPACT_ATOMS: atom_id res chain seq x y z
N MET A 1 -3.28 41.73 22.63
CA MET A 1 -3.42 40.44 23.37
C MET A 1 -4.37 39.44 22.69
N LYS A 2 -5.52 39.86 22.14
CA LYS A 2 -6.47 38.97 21.42
C LYS A 2 -5.96 38.48 20.06
N ILE A 3 -5.17 39.31 19.36
CA ILE A 3 -4.61 38.97 18.04
C ILE A 3 -3.53 37.88 18.16
N VAL A 4 -2.64 37.97 19.14
CA VAL A 4 -1.59 36.96 19.38
C VAL A 4 -2.18 35.60 19.75
N THR A 5 -3.27 35.58 20.52
CA THR A 5 -3.98 34.35 20.91
C THR A 5 -4.75 33.73 19.75
N THR A 6 -5.30 34.53 18.82
CA THR A 6 -5.94 34.00 17.60
C THR A 6 -4.93 33.40 16.60
N TRP A 7 -3.71 33.95 16.50
CA TRP A 7 -2.66 33.38 15.65
C TRP A 7 -2.09 32.07 16.21
N LEU A 8 -1.95 31.97 17.54
CA LEU A 8 -1.56 30.71 18.20
C LEU A 8 -2.60 29.60 18.01
N ALA A 9 -3.90 29.93 18.02
CA ALA A 9 -4.97 28.97 17.77
C ALA A 9 -5.02 28.49 16.29
N LEU A 10 -4.71 29.35 15.33
CA LEU A 10 -4.62 28.99 13.91
C LEU A 10 -3.38 28.13 13.59
N LEU A 11 -2.26 28.36 14.29
CA LEU A 11 -1.04 27.56 14.14
C LEU A 11 -1.20 26.13 14.72
N ALA A 12 -2.06 25.95 15.72
CA ALA A 12 -2.34 24.63 16.29
C ALA A 12 -3.24 23.76 15.40
N LEU A 13 -4.02 24.36 14.49
CA LEU A 13 -4.96 23.62 13.62
C LEU A 13 -4.29 22.98 12.40
N THR A 14 -3.05 23.36 12.06
CA THR A 14 -2.31 22.82 10.90
C THR A 14 -1.51 21.55 11.21
N LEU A 15 -1.48 21.09 12.47
CA LEU A 15 -0.71 19.90 12.88
C LEU A 15 -1.46 18.56 12.69
N PHE A 16 -2.69 18.57 12.16
CA PHE A 16 -3.43 17.34 11.80
C PHE A 16 -3.37 17.02 10.29
N ILE A 17 -2.28 17.38 9.60
CA ILE A 17 -2.04 16.86 8.25
C ILE A 17 -1.68 15.38 8.40
N GLY A 18 -2.67 14.52 8.15
CA GLY A 18 -2.59 13.07 8.29
C GLY A 18 -1.31 12.52 7.66
N SER A 19 -0.54 11.82 8.48
CA SER A 19 0.70 11.17 8.09
C SER A 19 0.42 10.14 7.00
N ALA A 20 0.73 10.48 5.75
CA ALA A 20 0.84 9.51 4.67
C ALA A 20 2.11 8.69 4.88
N ALA A 21 2.10 7.79 5.86
CA ALA A 21 3.21 6.88 6.07
C ALA A 21 3.28 5.91 4.89
N ALA A 22 4.40 5.92 4.17
CA ALA A 22 4.77 4.83 3.25
C ALA A 22 4.90 3.51 4.03
N VAL A 23 5.03 2.39 3.34
CA VAL A 23 5.22 1.06 3.96
C VAL A 23 6.69 0.62 3.77
N PRO A 24 7.65 1.19 4.53
CA PRO A 24 9.05 0.82 4.46
C PRO A 24 9.30 -0.59 5.04
N PRO A 25 10.53 -1.12 4.95
CA PRO A 25 10.91 -2.33 5.66
C PRO A 25 10.55 -2.26 7.15
N GLY A 26 9.85 -3.27 7.64
CA GLY A 26 9.38 -3.35 9.04
C GLY A 26 7.96 -2.82 9.25
N GLN A 27 7.31 -2.29 8.22
CA GLN A 27 5.90 -1.91 8.25
C GLN A 27 5.06 -2.78 7.34
N THR A 28 3.76 -2.86 7.67
CA THR A 28 2.76 -3.59 6.91
C THR A 28 1.57 -2.70 6.59
N VAL A 29 0.88 -2.96 5.49
CA VAL A 29 -0.43 -2.37 5.20
C VAL A 29 -1.46 -3.46 4.94
N GLU A 30 -2.64 -3.29 5.55
CA GLU A 30 -3.76 -4.20 5.38
C GLU A 30 -4.78 -3.68 4.37
N PHE A 31 -5.31 -4.61 3.58
CA PHE A 31 -6.43 -4.43 2.67
C PHE A 31 -7.56 -5.38 3.06
N LYS A 32 -8.81 -4.90 2.97
CA LYS A 32 -9.99 -5.68 3.39
C LYS A 32 -10.15 -7.01 2.64
N GLY A 33 -9.66 -7.12 1.41
CA GLY A 33 -9.64 -8.35 0.61
C GLY A 33 -10.99 -9.03 0.31
N GLY A 34 -12.10 -8.46 0.80
CA GLY A 34 -13.46 -8.92 0.52
C GLY A 34 -13.74 -10.30 1.10
N GLY A 35 -14.60 -11.07 0.43
CA GLY A 35 -14.99 -12.42 0.87
C GLY A 35 -13.84 -13.45 0.86
N ALA A 36 -12.69 -13.14 0.27
CA ALA A 36 -11.52 -13.99 0.28
C ALA A 36 -10.68 -13.86 1.56
N GLY A 37 -10.94 -12.85 2.39
CA GLY A 37 -10.16 -12.55 3.60
C GLY A 37 -9.17 -11.41 3.39
N LYS A 38 -8.68 -10.86 4.51
CA LYS A 38 -7.78 -9.69 4.52
C LYS A 38 -6.45 -10.00 3.84
N VAL A 39 -5.88 -9.00 3.19
CA VAL A 39 -4.55 -9.09 2.56
C VAL A 39 -3.59 -8.17 3.29
N VAL A 40 -2.47 -8.71 3.72
CA VAL A 40 -1.41 -7.95 4.37
C VAL A 40 -0.23 -7.84 3.40
N PHE A 41 0.12 -6.62 3.02
CA PHE A 41 1.38 -6.33 2.34
C PHE A 41 2.45 -6.05 3.38
N ASP A 42 3.59 -6.71 3.24
CA ASP A 42 4.75 -6.59 4.13
C ASP A 42 5.91 -5.91 3.39
N GLY A 43 6.29 -4.72 3.85
CA GLY A 43 7.37 -3.93 3.24
C GLY A 43 8.75 -4.56 3.45
N LYS A 44 8.97 -5.26 4.58
CA LYS A 44 10.23 -5.97 4.83
C LYS A 44 10.39 -7.14 3.86
N PHE A 45 9.34 -7.94 3.68
CA PHE A 45 9.40 -9.10 2.79
C PHE A 45 9.78 -8.69 1.37
N HIS A 46 9.19 -7.59 0.86
CA HIS A 46 9.50 -7.09 -0.48
C HIS A 46 10.91 -6.48 -0.57
N ALA A 47 11.36 -5.77 0.47
CA ALA A 47 12.72 -5.24 0.52
C ALA A 47 13.79 -6.33 0.61
N ASP A 48 13.52 -7.43 1.33
CA ASP A 48 14.41 -8.60 1.38
C ASP A 48 14.55 -9.28 0.00
N LYS A 49 13.58 -9.07 -0.91
CA LYS A 49 13.67 -9.42 -2.34
C LYS A 49 14.39 -8.38 -3.19
N LYS A 50 15.15 -7.47 -2.56
CA LYS A 50 15.96 -6.41 -3.20
C LYS A 50 15.13 -5.37 -3.96
N LEU A 51 13.85 -5.20 -3.60
CA LEU A 51 13.02 -4.11 -4.12
C LEU A 51 13.25 -2.84 -3.29
N ASN A 52 13.32 -1.72 -3.98
CA ASN A 52 13.52 -0.39 -3.39
C ASN A 52 12.26 0.48 -3.59
N CYS A 53 12.21 1.60 -2.88
CA CYS A 53 11.12 2.57 -2.96
C CYS A 53 10.67 2.90 -4.41
N PRO A 54 11.57 3.21 -5.36
CA PRO A 54 11.18 3.57 -6.74
C PRO A 54 10.64 2.40 -7.56
N ASP A 55 10.89 1.15 -7.16
CA ASP A 55 10.37 -0.02 -7.87
C ASP A 55 8.85 -0.14 -7.72
N CYS A 56 8.30 0.45 -6.66
CA CYS A 56 6.87 0.50 -6.38
C CYS A 56 6.29 1.91 -6.59
N HIS A 57 7.01 2.96 -6.21
CA HIS A 57 6.51 4.32 -6.18
C HIS A 57 7.18 5.24 -7.21
N THR A 58 6.45 6.16 -7.84
CA THR A 58 4.99 6.28 -7.86
C THR A 58 4.35 5.46 -8.97
N LYS A 59 5.17 4.72 -9.74
CA LYS A 59 4.77 4.05 -10.98
C LYS A 59 3.70 2.97 -10.78
N VAL A 60 3.85 2.13 -9.74
CA VAL A 60 2.91 1.02 -9.47
C VAL A 60 1.86 1.44 -8.44
N PHE A 61 2.29 2.15 -7.40
CA PHE A 61 1.42 2.69 -6.36
C PHE A 61 1.73 4.16 -6.12
N GLN A 62 0.70 4.97 -5.89
CA GLN A 62 0.88 6.31 -5.36
C GLN A 62 1.24 6.21 -3.87
N MET A 63 2.01 7.17 -3.36
CA MET A 63 2.30 7.30 -1.92
C MET A 63 1.10 7.92 -1.17
N LYS A 64 -0.11 7.42 -1.46
CA LYS A 64 -1.37 7.86 -0.86
C LYS A 64 -2.31 6.66 -0.77
N LYS A 65 -2.69 6.29 0.45
CA LYS A 65 -3.61 5.17 0.68
C LYS A 65 -4.98 5.45 0.04
N GLY A 66 -5.59 4.42 -0.55
CA GLY A 66 -6.94 4.49 -1.10
C GLY A 66 -7.06 5.04 -2.53
N THR A 67 -5.97 5.46 -3.17
CA THR A 67 -6.00 5.90 -4.59
C THR A 67 -5.94 4.73 -5.56
N ALA A 68 -5.39 3.59 -5.14
CA ALA A 68 -5.26 2.40 -5.95
C ALA A 68 -6.54 1.56 -5.87
N LYS A 69 -7.18 1.30 -7.01
CA LYS A 69 -8.27 0.33 -7.13
C LYS A 69 -7.70 -1.06 -7.39
N ILE A 70 -7.31 -1.73 -6.32
CA ILE A 70 -6.68 -3.04 -6.38
C ILE A 70 -7.77 -4.11 -6.43
N THR A 71 -8.08 -4.62 -7.62
CA THR A 71 -8.88 -5.84 -7.78
C THR A 71 -8.12 -6.88 -8.61
N MET A 72 -8.59 -8.13 -8.59
CA MET A 72 -8.02 -9.20 -9.41
C MET A 72 -8.03 -8.88 -10.90
N LYS A 73 -9.01 -8.09 -11.37
CA LYS A 73 -9.08 -7.66 -12.77
C LYS A 73 -7.88 -6.78 -13.14
N GLU A 74 -7.58 -5.76 -12.36
CA GLU A 74 -6.44 -4.86 -12.58
C GLU A 74 -5.11 -5.63 -12.43
N MET A 75 -5.01 -6.56 -11.49
CA MET A 75 -3.81 -7.39 -11.33
C MET A 75 -3.58 -8.33 -12.51
N ASN A 76 -4.63 -8.94 -13.05
CA ASN A 76 -4.53 -9.75 -14.28
C ASN A 76 -4.16 -8.90 -15.52
N ALA A 77 -4.51 -7.60 -15.50
CA ALA A 77 -4.06 -6.63 -16.49
C ALA A 77 -2.63 -6.10 -16.25
N GLY A 78 -1.91 -6.64 -15.26
CA GLY A 78 -0.51 -6.28 -14.97
C GLY A 78 -0.33 -5.04 -14.10
N GLN A 79 -1.39 -4.55 -13.46
CA GLN A 79 -1.34 -3.39 -12.57
C GLN A 79 -1.10 -3.81 -11.11
N TYR A 80 -0.65 -2.87 -10.28
CA TYR A 80 -0.48 -3.05 -8.83
C TYR A 80 0.38 -4.29 -8.50
N CYS A 81 -0.12 -5.20 -7.65
CA CYS A 81 0.58 -6.43 -7.30
C CYS A 81 0.87 -7.29 -8.55
N GLY A 82 -0.02 -7.23 -9.55
CA GLY A 82 0.10 -7.96 -10.82
C GLY A 82 1.26 -7.49 -11.70
N THR A 83 1.85 -6.31 -11.45
CA THR A 83 3.07 -5.88 -12.15
C THR A 83 4.23 -6.85 -11.93
N CYS A 84 4.28 -7.49 -10.76
CA CYS A 84 5.30 -8.49 -10.41
C CYS A 84 4.71 -9.89 -10.24
N HIS A 85 3.52 -10.03 -9.62
CA HIS A 85 2.83 -11.31 -9.45
C HIS A 85 2.11 -11.77 -10.73
N ASN A 86 2.88 -11.94 -11.79
CA ASN A 86 2.45 -12.26 -13.15
C ASN A 86 2.88 -13.66 -13.62
N GLY A 87 3.56 -14.44 -12.78
CA GLY A 87 4.11 -15.76 -13.12
C GLY A 87 5.49 -15.71 -13.78
N LYS A 88 6.05 -14.53 -14.02
CA LYS A 88 7.42 -14.35 -14.55
C LYS A 88 8.37 -13.80 -13.48
N LYS A 89 8.00 -12.69 -12.83
CA LYS A 89 8.84 -12.06 -11.78
C LYS A 89 8.58 -12.64 -10.40
N ALA A 90 7.33 -12.98 -10.11
CA ALA A 90 6.88 -13.67 -8.91
C ALA A 90 5.74 -14.61 -9.28
N PHE A 91 5.27 -15.40 -8.31
CA PHE A 91 4.12 -16.29 -8.51
C PHE A 91 2.91 -15.52 -9.08
N LYS A 92 2.13 -16.18 -9.93
CA LYS A 92 0.99 -15.56 -10.60
C LYS A 92 -0.14 -15.32 -9.60
N SER A 93 -0.62 -14.09 -9.50
CA SER A 93 -1.69 -13.70 -8.56
C SER A 93 -3.03 -14.40 -8.83
N SER A 94 -3.29 -14.82 -10.06
CA SER A 94 -4.49 -15.58 -10.46
C SER A 94 -4.38 -17.10 -10.30
N ASP A 95 -3.24 -17.62 -9.84
CA ASP A 95 -3.13 -19.03 -9.55
C ASP A 95 -3.83 -19.36 -8.22
N ALA A 96 -4.86 -20.20 -8.30
CA ALA A 96 -5.69 -20.60 -7.16
C ALA A 96 -4.86 -21.22 -6.02
N ALA A 97 -3.77 -21.92 -6.33
CA ALA A 97 -2.87 -22.50 -5.34
C ALA A 97 -2.16 -21.43 -4.48
N ASN A 98 -2.05 -20.20 -4.97
CA ASN A 98 -1.35 -19.10 -4.31
C ASN A 98 -2.28 -18.12 -3.56
N CYS A 99 -3.61 -18.26 -3.65
CA CYS A 99 -4.57 -17.33 -3.02
C CYS A 99 -4.31 -17.12 -1.52
N ALA A 100 -4.05 -18.20 -0.78
CA ALA A 100 -3.80 -18.18 0.66
C ALA A 100 -2.47 -17.51 1.06
N ARG A 101 -1.58 -17.24 0.10
CA ARG A 101 -0.32 -16.53 0.37
C ARG A 101 -0.57 -15.06 0.67
N CYS A 102 -1.58 -14.47 0.01
CA CYS A 102 -1.99 -13.08 0.22
C CYS A 102 -3.21 -12.98 1.14
N HIS A 103 -4.24 -13.78 0.87
CA HIS A 103 -5.51 -13.72 1.59
C HIS A 103 -5.45 -14.57 2.86
N LYS A 104 -5.56 -13.91 4.01
CA LYS A 104 -5.67 -14.52 5.33
C LYS A 104 -7.11 -14.42 5.81
N LYS A 105 -7.68 -15.54 6.26
CA LYS A 105 -8.97 -15.55 6.95
C LYS A 105 -8.80 -15.07 8.39
#